data_AF-A0A2S2PBY4-F1
#
_entry.id   AF-A0A2S2PBY4-F1
#
_cell.length_a   1.000
_cell.length_b   1.000
_cell.length_c   1.000
_cell.angle_alpha   90.00
_cell.angle_beta   90.00
_cell.angle_gamma   90.00
#
_symmetry.space_group_name_H-M   'P 1'
#
loop_
_entity.id
_entity.type
_entity.pdbx_description
1 polymer ?
#
loop_
_entity_poly.entity_id
_entity_poly.type
_entity_poly.pdbx_seq_one_letter_code
_entity_poly.pdbx_strand_id
1 'polypeptide(L)'
;MIDGLAFLPVDKVCEGMNYLKQNCPTGAEDLLQYFDENYVGGTFRKIKKTNNIILRRTPPLFVPESWSVNLTTLSTNPHRTNNACEGWNNRFSHLVGIKYPSIWKLLTKMC
;
A
#
# COMPACT_ATOMS: atom_id res chain seq x y z
N MET A 1 -1.53 -14.01 -9.31
CA MET A 1 -0.38 -13.65 -8.45
C MET A 1 -0.85 -12.58 -7.45
N ILE A 2 -0.17 -12.38 -6.31
CA ILE A 2 -0.66 -11.57 -5.15
C ILE A 2 -0.99 -10.12 -5.52
N ASP A 3 -0.21 -9.55 -6.44
CA ASP A 3 -0.42 -8.24 -7.06
C ASP A 3 -1.82 -8.04 -7.67
N GLY A 4 -2.43 -9.12 -8.18
CA GLY A 4 -3.79 -9.10 -8.70
C GLY A 4 -4.84 -8.65 -7.69
N LEU A 5 -4.58 -8.81 -6.38
CA LEU A 5 -5.48 -8.35 -5.33
C LEU A 5 -5.68 -6.83 -5.34
N ALA A 6 -4.69 -6.07 -5.79
CA ALA A 6 -4.78 -4.60 -5.82
C ALA A 6 -5.83 -4.09 -6.81
N PHE A 7 -6.19 -4.91 -7.79
CA PHE A 7 -7.18 -4.60 -8.81
C PHE A 7 -8.58 -5.10 -8.46
N LEU A 8 -8.75 -5.84 -7.36
CA LEU A 8 -10.07 -6.26 -6.90
C LEU A 8 -10.78 -5.10 -6.17
N PRO A 9 -12.11 -5.01 -6.29
CA PRO A 9 -12.91 -4.22 -5.36
C PRO A 9 -12.54 -4.57 -3.90
N VAL A 10 -12.50 -3.58 -3.02
CA VAL A 10 -12.04 -3.75 -1.63
C VAL A 10 -12.82 -4.85 -0.90
N ASP A 11 -14.12 -4.95 -1.14
CA ASP A 11 -15.02 -5.98 -0.59
C ASP A 11 -14.69 -7.40 -1.10
N LYS A 12 -13.99 -7.51 -2.23
CA LYS A 12 -13.56 -8.78 -2.86
C LYS A 12 -12.13 -9.19 -2.52
N VAL A 13 -11.34 -8.34 -1.86
CA VAL A 13 -9.94 -8.63 -1.53
C VAL A 13 -9.81 -9.87 -0.62
N CYS A 14 -10.69 -10.01 0.38
CA CYS A 14 -10.71 -11.19 1.26
C CYS A 14 -11.02 -12.49 0.49
N GLU A 15 -11.95 -12.43 -0.45
CA GLU A 15 -12.31 -13.57 -1.30
C GLU A 15 -11.14 -13.96 -2.20
N GLY A 16 -10.49 -12.97 -2.83
CA GLY A 16 -9.29 -13.17 -3.65
C GLY A 16 -8.12 -13.78 -2.86
N MET A 17 -7.90 -13.34 -1.62
CA MET A 17 -6.86 -13.91 -0.76
C MET A 17 -7.14 -15.39 -0.45
N ASN A 18 -8.38 -15.75 -0.13
CA ASN A 18 -8.75 -17.14 0.10
C ASN A 18 -8.55 -18.01 -1.14
N TYR A 19 -8.87 -17.47 -2.32
CA TYR A 19 -8.61 -18.16 -3.59
C TYR A 19 -7.11 -18.40 -3.81
N LEU A 20 -6.25 -17.41 -3.53
CA LEU A 20 -4.79 -17.57 -3.66
C LEU A 20 -4.25 -18.65 -2.71
N LYS A 21 -4.72 -18.69 -1.46
CA LYS A 21 -4.31 -19.72 -0.49
C LYS A 21 -4.67 -21.15 -0.93
N GLN A 22 -5.80 -21.33 -1.62
CA GLN A 22 -6.23 -22.64 -2.11
C GLN A 22 -5.47 -23.11 -3.35
N ASN A 23 -4.98 -22.17 -4.17
CA ASN A 23 -4.33 -22.45 -5.45
C ASN A 23 -2.82 -22.19 -5.43
N CYS A 24 -2.24 -22.01 -4.24
CA CYS A 24 -0.84 -21.65 -4.10
C CYS A 24 0.08 -22.85 -4.40
N PRO A 25 1.16 -22.68 -5.18
CA PRO A 25 2.22 -23.67 -5.27
C PRO A 25 2.96 -23.80 -3.92
N THR A 26 3.51 -24.99 -3.67
CA THR A 26 4.29 -25.27 -2.46
C THR A 26 5.50 -24.36 -2.35
N GLY A 27 5.70 -23.72 -1.19
CA GLY A 27 6.81 -22.81 -0.90
C GLY A 27 6.44 -21.32 -0.85
N ALA A 28 5.20 -20.95 -1.15
CA ALA A 28 4.72 -19.56 -1.06
C ALA A 28 3.68 -19.34 0.06
N GLU A 29 3.44 -20.34 0.90
CA GLU A 29 2.51 -20.30 2.03
C GLU A 29 2.89 -19.20 3.03
N ASP A 30 4.17 -19.11 3.39
CA ASP A 30 4.68 -18.10 4.34
C ASP A 30 4.46 -16.67 3.83
N LEU A 31 4.66 -16.46 2.52
CA LEU A 31 4.43 -15.18 1.88
C LEU A 31 2.93 -14.80 1.89
N LEU A 32 2.06 -15.75 1.53
CA LEU A 32 0.62 -15.53 1.56
C LEU A 32 0.10 -15.31 2.97
N GLN A 33 0.63 -16.02 3.96
CA GLN A 33 0.28 -15.84 5.35
C GLN A 33 0.69 -14.43 5.82
N TYR A 34 1.94 -14.03 5.57
CA TYR A 34 2.41 -12.69 5.90
C TYR A 34 1.52 -11.60 5.26
N PHE A 35 1.19 -11.76 3.97
CA PHE A 35 0.38 -10.77 3.27
C PHE A 35 -1.04 -10.71 3.83
N ASP A 36 -1.67 -11.86 4.11
CA ASP A 36 -3.01 -11.88 4.70
C ASP A 36 -3.04 -11.22 6.09
N GLU A 37 -2.06 -11.52 6.93
CA GLU A 37 -1.98 -10.96 8.29
C GLU A 37 -1.73 -9.45 8.31
N ASN A 38 -0.95 -8.92 7.36
CA ASN A 38 -0.52 -7.52 7.38
C ASN A 38 -1.36 -6.61 6.48
N TYR A 39 -1.97 -7.13 5.40
CA TYR A 39 -2.60 -6.33 4.35
C TYR A 39 -4.08 -6.64 4.11
N VAL A 40 -4.58 -7.81 4.53
CA VAL A 40 -5.97 -8.26 4.21
C VAL A 40 -6.77 -8.60 5.46
N GLY A 41 -6.56 -9.78 6.03
CA GLY A 41 -7.37 -10.34 7.09
C GLY A 41 -7.04 -9.83 8.50
N GLY A 42 -5.80 -9.37 8.73
CA GLY A 42 -5.32 -9.05 10.07
C GLY A 42 -5.00 -10.28 10.91
N THR A 43 -4.66 -10.09 12.18
CA THR A 43 -4.25 -11.18 13.08
C THR A 43 -5.24 -11.40 14.22
N PHE A 44 -5.33 -12.61 14.76
CA PHE A 44 -6.09 -12.88 15.98
C PHE A 44 -5.21 -12.79 17.22
N ARG A 45 -5.57 -11.92 18.17
CA ARG A 45 -4.92 -11.80 19.46
C ARG A 45 -5.71 -12.55 20.53
N LYS A 46 -5.04 -13.45 21.25
CA LYS A 46 -5.61 -14.13 22.43
C LYS A 46 -5.68 -13.14 23.59
N ILE A 47 -6.86 -12.94 24.14
CA ILE A 47 -7.10 -12.18 25.36
C ILE A 47 -7.55 -13.17 26.43
N LYS A 48 -6.72 -13.39 27.46
CA LYS A 48 -7.15 -14.11 28.66
C LYS A 48 -8.07 -13.20 29.47
N LYS A 49 -9.34 -13.57 29.59
CA LYS A 49 -10.20 -13.10 30.68
C LYS A 49 -10.22 -14.18 31.76
N THR A 50 -10.55 -13.76 32.98
CA THR A 50 -10.43 -14.46 34.26
C THR A 50 -10.70 -15.98 34.21
N ASN A 51 -11.68 -16.43 33.41
CA ASN A 51 -11.96 -17.86 33.18
C ASN A 51 -12.10 -18.28 31.69
N ASN A 52 -11.94 -17.37 30.71
CA ASN A 52 -12.16 -17.68 29.28
C ASN A 52 -11.08 -17.06 28.38
N ILE A 53 -10.65 -17.80 27.36
CA ILE A 53 -9.81 -17.28 26.27
C ILE A 53 -10.73 -16.70 25.19
N ILE A 54 -10.63 -15.40 24.94
CA ILE A 54 -11.35 -14.73 23.85
C ILE A 54 -10.34 -14.44 22.74
N LEU A 55 -10.68 -14.79 21.50
CA LEU A 55 -9.93 -14.38 20.31
C LEU A 55 -10.48 -13.04 19.82
N ARG A 56 -9.65 -11.99 19.83
CA ARG A 56 -9.99 -10.69 19.25
C ARG A 56 -9.28 -10.53 17.92
N ARG A 57 -10.02 -10.14 16.87
CA ARG A 57 -9.42 -9.79 15.59
C ARG A 57 -8.78 -8.40 15.68
N THR A 58 -7.51 -8.32 15.29
CA THR A 58 -6.75 -7.09 15.10
C THR A 58 -6.81 -6.77 13.62
N PRO A 59 -7.15 -5.53 13.22
CA PRO A 59 -7.14 -5.15 11.81
C PRO A 59 -5.74 -5.29 11.21
N PRO A 60 -5.63 -5.45 9.87
CA PRO A 60 -4.33 -5.43 9.19
C PRO A 60 -3.61 -4.10 9.42
N LEU A 61 -2.27 -4.14 9.38
CA LEU A 61 -1.44 -2.95 9.51
C LEU A 61 -1.67 -1.97 8.35
N PHE A 62 -1.87 -2.51 7.15
CA PHE A 62 -2.13 -1.75 5.93
C PHE A 62 -3.51 -2.13 5.39
N VAL A 63 -4.51 -1.33 5.72
CA VAL A 63 -5.90 -1.59 5.30
C VAL A 63 -6.04 -1.61 3.77
N PRO A 64 -6.85 -2.50 3.17
CA PRO A 64 -7.05 -2.61 1.72
C PRO A 64 -7.30 -1.29 0.99
N GLU A 65 -8.03 -0.36 1.62
CA GLU A 65 -8.36 0.97 1.09
C GLU A 65 -7.13 1.85 0.85
N SER A 66 -6.03 1.57 1.56
CA SER A 66 -4.77 2.34 1.45
C SER A 66 -3.90 1.94 0.27
N TRP A 67 -4.02 0.69 -0.21
CA TRP A 67 -3.15 0.14 -1.26
C TRP A 67 -3.91 -0.36 -2.49
N SER A 68 -5.22 -0.58 -2.42
CA SER A 68 -6.03 -0.95 -3.57
C SER A 68 -5.99 0.13 -4.65
N VAL A 69 -5.75 -0.29 -5.89
CA VAL A 69 -5.75 0.57 -7.07
C VAL A 69 -7.03 0.44 -7.89
N ASN A 70 -7.93 -0.49 -7.53
CA ASN A 70 -9.16 -0.78 -8.27
C ASN A 70 -9.96 0.49 -8.62
N LEU A 71 -10.27 1.32 -7.62
CA LEU A 71 -11.01 2.57 -7.85
C LEU A 71 -10.24 3.55 -8.72
N THR A 72 -8.91 3.62 -8.56
CA THR A 72 -8.05 4.49 -9.39
C THR A 72 -8.03 4.03 -10.84
N THR A 73 -8.05 2.71 -11.09
CA THR A 73 -8.09 2.13 -12.43
C THR A 73 -9.47 2.34 -13.10
N LEU A 74 -10.56 2.25 -12.33
CA LEU A 74 -11.93 2.41 -12.84
C LEU A 74 -12.32 3.88 -13.01
N SER A 75 -11.92 4.74 -12.08
CA SER A 75 -12.10 6.18 -12.22
C SER A 75 -11.21 6.63 -13.38
N THR A 76 -11.82 6.85 -14.55
CA THR A 76 -11.13 7.27 -15.77
C THR A 76 -10.58 8.68 -15.56
N ASN A 77 -9.46 8.80 -14.85
CA ASN A 77 -8.77 10.06 -14.66
C ASN A 77 -7.27 9.83 -14.90
N PRO A 78 -6.80 9.95 -16.15
CA PRO A 78 -5.39 9.76 -16.51
C PRO A 78 -4.46 10.82 -15.88
N HIS A 79 -5.01 11.79 -15.16
CA HIS A 79 -4.28 12.91 -14.54
C HIS A 79 -3.49 12.55 -13.27
N ARG A 80 -3.27 11.26 -12.99
CA ARG A 80 -2.19 10.79 -12.10
C ARG A 80 -0.84 10.68 -12.80
N THR A 81 -0.61 11.42 -13.87
CA THR A 81 0.74 11.72 -14.27
C THR A 81 1.31 12.72 -13.26
N ASN A 82 2.47 12.35 -12.71
CA ASN A 82 3.45 13.17 -12.01
C ASN A 82 3.46 14.68 -12.36
N ASN A 83 2.99 15.14 -13.53
CA ASN A 83 2.74 16.52 -13.97
C ASN A 83 2.75 17.65 -12.94
N ALA A 84 2.04 17.53 -11.80
CA ALA A 84 2.09 18.56 -10.75
C ALA A 84 3.44 18.57 -10.01
N CYS A 85 3.93 17.40 -9.59
CA CYS A 85 5.26 17.20 -9.02
C CYS A 85 6.36 17.46 -10.06
N GLU A 86 6.20 16.97 -11.28
CA GLU A 86 7.08 17.26 -12.43
C GLU A 86 7.12 18.76 -12.73
N GLY A 87 5.97 19.42 -12.75
CA GLY A 87 5.84 20.86 -12.99
C GLY A 87 6.46 21.69 -11.86
N TRP A 88 6.27 21.28 -10.61
CA TRP A 88 6.93 21.90 -9.46
C TRP A 88 8.45 21.69 -9.52
N ASN A 89 8.92 20.45 -9.73
CA ASN A 89 10.34 20.11 -9.85
C ASN A 89 11.01 20.84 -11.03
N ASN A 90 10.32 20.99 -12.15
CA ASN A 90 10.79 21.72 -13.32
C ASN A 90 10.91 23.22 -13.03
N ARG A 91 9.85 23.84 -12.47
CA ARG A 91 9.89 25.26 -12.03
C ARG A 91 10.99 25.50 -10.99
N PHE A 92 11.15 24.60 -10.03
CA PHE A 92 12.17 24.66 -9.00
C PHE A 92 13.59 24.55 -9.58
N SER A 93 13.81 23.61 -10.51
CA SER A 93 15.09 23.44 -11.20
C SER A 93 15.47 24.68 -12.01
N HIS A 94 14.49 25.32 -12.67
CA HIS A 94 14.70 26.60 -13.36
C HIS A 94 15.02 27.75 -12.40
N LEU A 95 14.33 27.84 -11.26
CA LEU A 95 14.57 28.88 -10.25
C LEU A 95 15.97 28.79 -9.63
N VAL A 96 16.39 27.59 -9.24
CA VAL A 96 17.70 27.35 -8.62
C VAL A 96 18.81 27.33 -9.67
N GLY A 97 18.49 27.06 -10.94
CA GLY A 97 19.43 26.97 -12.05
C GLY A 97 20.31 25.72 -11.99
N ILE A 98 19.95 24.72 -11.18
CA ILE A 98 20.72 23.50 -10.93
C ILE A 98 19.75 22.33 -10.86
N LYS A 99 20.02 21.26 -11.62
CA LYS A 99 19.16 20.07 -11.70
C LYS A 99 19.20 19.21 -10.43
N TYR A 100 20.34 19.18 -9.74
CA TYR A 100 20.56 18.44 -8.49
C TYR A 100 21.37 19.30 -7.50
N PRO A 101 20.77 20.33 -6.89
CA PRO A 101 21.48 21.20 -5.96
C PRO A 101 21.82 20.43 -4.68
N SER A 102 23.02 20.63 -4.15
CA SER A 102 23.31 20.24 -2.77
C SER A 102 22.48 21.10 -1.81
N ILE A 103 22.18 20.58 -0.61
CA ILE A 103 21.47 21.34 0.44
C ILE A 103 22.15 22.69 0.70
N TRP A 104 23.48 22.73 0.67
CA TRP A 104 24.25 23.97 0.84
C TRP A 104 23.97 25.01 -0.25
N LYS A 105 23.98 24.60 -1.54
CA LYS A 105 23.67 25.48 -2.66
C LYS A 105 22.23 25.98 -2.62
N LEU A 106 21.31 25.15 -2.14
CA LEU A 106 19.90 25.49 -1.96
C LEU A 106 19.73 26.59 -0.90
N LEU A 107 20.35 26.42 0.27
CA LEU A 107 20.32 27.43 1.33
C LEU A 107 20.90 28.78 0.89
N THR A 108 22.03 28.77 0.16
CA THR A 108 22.66 30.02 -0.33
C THR A 108 21.86 30.78 -1.39
N LYS A 109 20.87 30.16 -2.03
CA LYS A 109 20.05 30.79 -3.07
C LYS A 109 18.67 31.23 -2.57
N MET A 110 18.27 30.77 -1.39
CA MET A 110 16.98 31.10 -0.76
C MET A 110 17.09 32.24 0.26
N CYS A 111 18.28 32.51 0.77
CA CYS A 111 18.62 33.72 1.54
C CYS A 111 19.11 34.83 0.60
#